data_AF-A0A3D4IQR8-F1
#
_entry.id   AF-A0A3D4IQR8-F1
#
_cell.length_a   1.000
_cell.length_b   1.000
_cell.length_c   1.000
_cell.angle_alpha   90.00
_cell.angle_beta   90.00
_cell.angle_gamma   90.00
#
_symmetry.space_group_name_H-M   'P 1'
#
loop_
_entity.id
_entity.type
_entity.pdbx_description
1 polymer ?
#
loop_
_entity_poly.entity_id
_entity_poly.type
_entity_poly.pdbx_seq_one_letter_code
_entity_poly.pdbx_strand_id
1 'polypeptide(L)' 'KVEKKNTKQASFEQKKVTMNKELEAVLSANKKAWTFFQKLAPSYKKASIWWIISAKKDETKWKRLDQLIRSSEAH' A
#
# COMPACT_ATOMS: atom_id res chain seq x y z
N LYS A 1 -10.20 -12.04 27.59
CA LYS A 1 -11.13 -11.51 26.57
C LYS A 1 -10.29 -10.75 25.56
N VAL A 2 -9.89 -11.37 24.43
CA VAL A 2 -9.06 -10.71 23.42
C VAL A 2 -9.96 -9.85 22.55
N GLU A 3 -9.66 -8.55 22.52
CA GLU A 3 -10.48 -7.49 21.94
C GLU A 3 -10.63 -7.63 20.42
N LYS A 4 -11.83 -7.23 19.97
CA LYS A 4 -12.44 -7.48 18.67
C LYS A 4 -11.64 -6.86 17.51
N LYS A 5 -11.15 -7.70 16.58
CA LYS A 5 -10.72 -7.23 15.25
C LYS A 5 -11.94 -7.11 14.35
N ASN A 6 -12.56 -5.94 14.36
CA ASN A 6 -13.62 -5.58 13.43
C ASN A 6 -13.01 -5.33 12.03
N THR A 7 -12.68 -6.39 11.30
CA THR A 7 -12.40 -6.31 9.86
C THR A 7 -13.73 -6.20 9.11
N LYS A 8 -14.41 -5.07 9.29
CA LYS A 8 -15.52 -4.70 8.42
C LYS A 8 -14.96 -4.15 7.11
N GLN A 9 -15.31 -4.87 6.04
CA GLN A 9 -15.39 -4.39 4.66
C GLN A 9 -14.10 -3.84 4.05
N ALA A 10 -13.40 -4.71 3.31
CA ALA A 10 -12.58 -4.31 2.18
C ALA A 10 -13.46 -3.88 0.96
N SER A 11 -14.59 -3.22 1.21
CA SER A 11 -15.43 -2.56 0.20
C SER A 11 -14.93 -1.12 0.05
N PHE A 12 -13.78 -0.95 -0.61
CA PHE A 12 -13.43 0.32 -1.21
C PHE A 12 -13.39 0.13 -2.73
N GLU A 13 -14.58 0.07 -3.32
CA GLU A 13 -14.86 0.18 -4.76
C GLU A 13 -14.56 1.60 -5.31
N GLN A 14 -13.54 2.28 -4.77
CA GLN A 14 -13.16 3.59 -5.24
C GLN A 14 -12.01 3.44 -6.22
N LYS A 15 -12.37 3.35 -7.52
CA LYS A 15 -11.51 3.57 -8.70
C LYS A 15 -10.02 3.35 -8.38
N LYS A 16 -9.56 2.09 -8.47
CA LYS A 16 -8.16 1.73 -8.28
C LYS A 16 -7.32 2.68 -9.13
N VAL A 17 -6.58 3.59 -8.50
CA VAL A 17 -5.44 4.21 -9.17
C VAL A 17 -4.51 3.03 -9.41
N THR A 18 -4.41 2.60 -10.66
CA THR A 18 -3.75 1.35 -11.02
C THR A 18 -2.27 1.47 -10.68
N MET A 19 -1.89 0.97 -9.50
CA MET A 19 -0.49 0.71 -9.19
C MET A 19 -0.02 -0.39 -10.15
N ASN A 20 1.23 -0.28 -10.62
CA ASN A 20 1.77 -1.28 -11.53
C ASN A 20 1.68 -2.66 -10.87
N LYS A 21 1.23 -3.70 -11.60
CA LYS A 21 0.93 -5.02 -11.02
C LYS A 21 2.11 -5.61 -10.24
N GLU A 22 3.32 -5.36 -10.71
CA GLU A 22 4.56 -5.80 -10.07
C GLU A 22 4.77 -5.20 -8.68
N LEU A 23 4.48 -3.90 -8.54
CA LEU A 23 4.62 -3.19 -7.27
C LEU A 23 3.55 -3.65 -6.28
N GLU A 24 2.33 -3.89 -6.76
CA GLU A 24 1.24 -4.43 -5.93
C GLU A 24 1.56 -5.85 -5.45
N ALA A 25 2.15 -6.70 -6.29
CA ALA A 25 2.59 -8.04 -5.91
C ALA A 25 3.61 -7.99 -4.77
N VAL A 26 4.60 -7.09 -4.82
CA VAL A 26 5.61 -6.97 -3.76
C VAL A 26 5.07 -6.34 -2.48
N LEU A 27 4.17 -5.37 -2.58
CA LEU A 27 3.50 -4.80 -1.40
C LEU A 27 2.58 -5.84 -0.73
N SER A 28 1.82 -6.60 -1.52
CA SER A 28 0.90 -7.63 -1.02
C SER A 28 1.61 -8.88 -0.50
N ALA A 29 2.82 -9.18 -0.98
CA ALA A 29 3.69 -10.21 -0.40
C ALA A 29 3.98 -9.94 1.09
N ASN A 30 4.07 -8.67 1.47
CA ASN A 30 4.27 -8.25 2.85
C ASN A 30 2.93 -8.01 3.54
N LYS A 31 2.34 -9.05 4.14
CA LYS A 31 1.01 -8.98 4.78
C LYS A 31 0.83 -7.85 5.80
N LYS A 32 1.88 -7.52 6.58
CA LYS A 32 1.85 -6.42 7.56
C LYS A 32 1.68 -5.07 6.84
N ALA A 33 2.61 -4.77 5.94
CA ALA A 33 2.56 -3.56 5.13
C ALA A 33 1.27 -3.47 4.31
N TRP A 34 0.83 -4.57 3.69
CA TRP A 34 -0.42 -4.64 2.94
C TRP A 34 -1.64 -4.32 3.79
N THR A 35 -1.70 -4.83 5.02
CA THR A 35 -2.81 -4.55 5.94
C THR A 35 -2.81 -3.09 6.38
N PHE A 36 -1.64 -2.53 6.71
CA PHE A 36 -1.52 -1.11 7.06
C PHE A 36 -1.90 -0.22 5.87
N PHE A 37 -1.35 -0.50 4.69
CA PHE A 37 -1.67 0.20 3.46
C PHE A 37 -3.17 0.14 3.17
N GLN A 38 -3.80 -1.02 3.32
CA GLN A 38 -5.26 -1.15 3.16
C GLN A 38 -6.07 -0.39 4.21
N LYS A 39 -5.55 -0.16 5.42
CA LYS A 39 -6.18 0.68 6.44
C LYS A 39 -6.02 2.19 6.19
N LEU A 40 -5.04 2.60 5.38
CA LEU A 40 -4.86 4.01 5.03
C LEU A 40 -6.09 4.59 4.32
N ALA A 41 -6.35 5.87 4.58
CA ALA A 41 -7.41 6.58 3.88
C ALA A 41 -7.14 6.63 2.36
N PRO A 42 -8.19 6.66 1.51
CA PRO A 42 -8.05 6.62 0.05
C PRO A 42 -7.11 7.70 -0.51
N SER A 43 -7.13 8.90 0.07
CA SER A 43 -6.25 10.00 -0.32
C SER A 43 -4.77 9.68 -0.12
N TYR A 44 -4.41 9.06 1.01
CA TYR A 44 -3.03 8.65 1.29
C TYR A 44 -2.59 7.53 0.35
N LYS A 45 -3.43 6.51 0.12
CA LYS A 45 -3.14 5.44 -0.85
C LYS A 45 -2.83 6.02 -2.23
N LYS A 46 -3.66 6.94 -2.72
CA LYS A 46 -3.44 7.61 -4.00
C LYS A 46 -2.13 8.40 -4.02
N ALA A 47 -1.83 9.16 -2.96
CA ALA A 47 -0.59 9.91 -2.85
C ALA A 47 0.65 8.99 -2.85
N SER A 48 0.61 7.88 -2.10
CA SER A 48 1.70 6.88 -2.09
C SER A 48 1.91 6.24 -3.46
N ILE A 49 0.83 5.82 -4.14
CA ILE A 49 0.92 5.26 -5.49
C ILE A 49 1.49 6.30 -6.46
N TRP A 50 0.99 7.55 -6.41
CA TRP A 50 1.47 8.64 -7.26
C TRP A 50 2.95 8.93 -7.03
N TRP A 51 3.38 8.94 -5.76
CA TRP A 51 4.79 9.10 -5.40
C TRP A 51 5.67 7.99 -5.99
N ILE A 52 5.21 6.73 -6.01
CA ILE A 52 5.98 5.65 -6.61
C ILE A 52 6.02 5.80 -8.14
N ILE A 53 4.86 5.93 -8.80
CA ILE A 53 4.80 6.00 -10.28
C ILE A 53 5.41 7.28 -10.86
N SER A 54 5.51 8.35 -10.07
CA SER A 54 6.17 9.61 -10.45
C SER A 54 7.68 9.44 -10.70
N ALA A 55 8.30 8.36 -10.19
CA ALA A 55 9.71 8.09 -10.47
C ALA A 55 9.91 7.65 -11.94
N LYS A 56 10.84 8.31 -12.64
CA LYS A 56 11.18 8.00 -14.04
C LYS A 56 11.92 6.67 -14.21
N LYS A 57 12.73 6.27 -13.23
CA LYS A 57 13.51 5.02 -13.25
C LYS A 57 12.82 3.94 -12.44
N ASP A 58 12.75 2.72 -12.96
CA ASP A 58 12.13 1.59 -12.26
C ASP A 58 12.84 1.25 -10.95
N GLU A 59 14.17 1.31 -10.90
CA GLU A 59 14.93 1.13 -9.66
C GLU A 59 14.49 2.09 -8.55
N THR A 60 14.17 3.34 -8.91
CA THR A 60 13.67 4.33 -7.96
C THR A 60 12.24 4.03 -7.54
N LYS A 61 11.38 3.50 -8.43
CA LYS A 61 10.04 3.02 -8.07
C LYS A 61 10.15 1.91 -7.01
N TRP A 62 11.04 0.95 -7.23
CA TRP A 62 11.29 -0.15 -6.30
C TRP A 62 11.82 0.35 -4.95
N LYS A 63 12.76 1.29 -4.93
CA LYS A 63 13.23 1.91 -3.67
C LYS A 63 12.12 2.64 -2.91
N ARG A 64 11.24 3.37 -3.61
CA ARG A 64 10.09 4.05 -2.99
C ARG A 64 9.07 3.05 -2.45
N LEU A 65 8.85 1.94 -3.16
CA LEU A 65 7.99 0.86 -2.70
C LEU A 65 8.55 0.20 -1.44
N ASP A 66 9.84 -0.14 -1.42
CA ASP A 66 10.51 -0.72 -0.26
C ASP A 66 10.41 0.22 0.95
N GLN A 67 10.61 1.52 0.73
CA GLN A 67 10.42 2.54 1.77
C GLN A 67 8.98 2.55 2.30
N LEU A 68 7.98 2.47 1.41
CA LEU A 68 6.57 2.41 1.81
C LEU A 68 6.28 1.16 2.64
N ILE A 69 6.84 0.00 2.25
CA ILE A 69 6.72 -1.26 2.98
C ILE A 69 7.33 -1.11 4.37
N ARG A 70 8.59 -0.68 4.47
CA ARG A 70 9.29 -0.50 5.76
C ARG A 70 8.54 0.44 6.70
N SER A 71 8.09 1.59 6.20
CA SER A 71 7.30 2.53 6.99
C SER A 71 5.97 1.94 7.43
N SER A 72 5.35 1.10 6.61
CA SER A 72 4.10 0.40 6.93
C SER A 72 4.30 -0.79 7.88
N GLU A 73 5.49 -1.38 7.92
CA GLU A 73 5.85 -2.45 8.87
C GLU A 73 6.27 -1.91 10.25
N ALA A 74 6.80 -0.69 10.29
CA ALA A 74 7.20 -0.01 11.53
C ALA A 74 6.00 0.55 12.32
N HIS A 75 4.81 0.60 11.72
CA HIS A 75 3.54 1.03 12.32
C HIS A 75 2.63 -0.15 12.67
#